data_AF-X1RC03-F1
#
_entry.id   AF-X1RC03-F1
#
_cell.length_a   1.000
_cell.length_b   1.000
_cell.length_c   1.000
_cell.angle_alpha   90.00
_cell.angle_beta   90.00
_cell.angle_gamma   90.00
#
_symmetry.space_group_name_H-M   'P 1'
#
loop_
_entity.id
_entity.type
_entity.pdbx_description
1 polymer ?
#
loop_
_entity_poly.entity_id
_entity_poly.type
_entity_poly.pdbx_seq_one_letter_code
_entity_poly.pdbx_strand_id
1 'polypeptide(L)'
;MKIRKYFFAMITVCLFFLSFMTYAGSETTLTVDEIMDKMEEAAPDFTTQKTISEMILIDEEGNEEVREIIMFSQEGEDEKSSTLVRFLSPKSVKGVTLLNIDDGEKIYLYMPAYGKARRIAETKREFRSFIVIRYKNNCII
;
A
#
# COMPACT_ATOMS: atom_id res chain seq x y z
N MET A 1 -26.21 43.54 51.58
CA MET A 1 -26.24 42.06 51.67
C MET A 1 -26.76 41.33 50.41
N LYS A 2 -27.41 42.01 49.44
CA LYS A 2 -27.90 41.38 48.18
C LYS A 2 -26.82 41.21 47.09
N ILE A 3 -25.91 42.17 46.93
CA ILE A 3 -24.80 42.12 45.95
C ILE A 3 -23.84 40.92 46.17
N ARG A 4 -23.58 40.56 47.44
CA ARG A 4 -22.76 39.39 47.78
C ARG A 4 -23.45 38.07 47.37
N LYS A 5 -24.80 38.01 47.39
CA LYS A 5 -25.58 36.84 46.97
C LYS A 5 -25.58 36.66 45.44
N TYR A 6 -25.67 37.76 44.68
CA TYR A 6 -25.54 37.70 43.21
C TYR A 6 -24.12 37.37 42.77
N PHE A 7 -23.11 37.83 43.51
CA PHE A 7 -21.71 37.48 43.26
C PHE A 7 -21.44 35.98 43.49
N PHE A 8 -21.93 35.42 44.61
CA PHE A 8 -21.84 33.98 44.87
C PHE A 8 -22.65 33.15 43.86
N ALA A 9 -23.85 33.60 43.46
CA ALA A 9 -24.66 32.92 42.44
C ALA A 9 -24.00 32.94 41.04
N MET A 10 -23.33 34.04 40.68
CA MET A 10 -22.61 34.17 39.41
C MET A 10 -21.39 33.22 39.37
N ILE A 11 -20.65 33.11 40.49
CA ILE A 11 -19.50 32.19 40.61
C ILE A 11 -19.95 30.73 40.49
N THR A 12 -21.08 30.34 41.11
CA THR A 12 -21.59 28.98 41.00
C THR A 12 -22.08 28.64 39.59
N VAL A 13 -22.65 29.61 38.87
CA VAL A 13 -23.07 29.42 37.47
C VAL A 13 -21.86 29.31 36.54
N CYS A 14 -20.81 30.13 36.74
CA CYS A 14 -19.56 30.01 35.99
C CYS A 14 -18.85 28.67 36.23
N LEU A 15 -18.82 28.17 37.47
CA LEU A 15 -18.24 26.86 37.79
C LEU A 15 -19.01 25.69 37.14
N PHE A 16 -20.33 25.82 37.04
CA PHE A 16 -21.17 24.85 36.34
C PHE A 16 -20.93 24.90 34.82
N PHE A 17 -20.74 26.10 34.26
CA PHE A 17 -20.42 26.30 32.84
C PHE A 17 -19.02 25.78 32.47
N LEU A 18 -18.03 25.92 33.36
CA LEU A 18 -16.69 25.37 33.17
C LEU A 18 -16.66 23.83 33.22
N SER A 19 -17.53 23.20 34.02
CA SER A 19 -17.60 21.73 34.13
C SER A 19 -18.23 21.06 32.91
N PHE A 20 -18.94 21.81 32.06
CA PHE A 20 -19.53 21.28 30.81
C PHE A 20 -18.53 21.26 29.63
N MET A 21 -17.45 22.05 29.71
CA MET A 21 -16.40 22.14 28.68
C MET A 21 -15.42 20.97 28.70
N THR A 22 -15.40 20.13 29.74
CA THR A 22 -14.43 19.03 29.90
C THR A 22 -14.85 17.71 29.23
N TYR A 23 -15.98 17.68 28.50
CA TYR A 23 -16.49 16.48 27.80
C TYR A 23 -16.28 16.52 26.27
N ALA A 24 -15.39 17.37 25.77
CA ALA A 24 -15.06 17.43 24.34
C ALA A 24 -13.64 16.91 24.12
N GLY A 25 -13.49 15.61 23.88
CA GLY A 25 -12.21 15.03 23.47
C GLY A 25 -12.02 13.58 23.87
N SER A 26 -12.94 12.68 23.51
CA SER A 26 -12.51 11.31 23.29
C SER A 26 -11.85 11.28 21.92
N GLU A 27 -10.53 11.43 21.88
CA GLU A 27 -9.78 11.01 20.69
C GLU A 27 -9.97 9.49 20.60
N THR A 28 -10.86 9.06 19.71
CA THR A 28 -10.94 7.66 19.29
C THR A 28 -9.68 7.40 18.46
N THR A 29 -8.57 7.17 19.14
CA THR A 29 -7.36 6.65 18.54
C THR A 29 -7.73 5.27 17.99
N LEU A 30 -7.94 5.20 16.68
CA LEU A 30 -8.11 3.92 15.98
C LEU A 30 -6.91 3.03 16.34
N THR A 31 -7.21 1.79 16.71
CA THR A 31 -6.17 0.78 16.95
C THR A 31 -5.48 0.41 15.64
N VAL A 32 -4.26 -0.12 15.71
CA VAL A 32 -3.50 -0.52 14.51
C VAL A 32 -4.29 -1.52 13.67
N ASP A 33 -4.94 -2.50 14.31
CA ASP A 33 -5.74 -3.51 13.63
C ASP A 33 -6.95 -2.87 12.91
N GLU A 34 -7.67 -1.96 13.56
CA GLU A 34 -8.79 -1.24 12.92
C GLU A 34 -8.35 -0.37 11.73
N ILE A 35 -7.11 0.12 11.73
CA ILE A 35 -6.56 0.87 10.60
C ILE A 35 -6.25 -0.08 9.44
N MET A 36 -5.68 -1.26 9.74
CA MET A 36 -5.39 -2.28 8.74
C MET A 36 -6.68 -2.83 8.11
N ASP A 37 -7.68 -3.14 8.93
CA ASP A 37 -8.99 -3.62 8.48
C ASP A 37 -9.67 -2.60 7.58
N LYS A 38 -9.65 -1.32 7.95
CA LYS A 38 -10.21 -0.24 7.12
C LYS A 38 -9.44 -0.02 5.83
N MET A 39 -8.14 -0.25 5.83
CA MET A 39 -7.32 -0.16 4.62
C MET A 39 -7.66 -1.30 3.66
N GLU A 40 -7.90 -2.49 4.18
CA GLU A 40 -8.32 -3.67 3.41
C GLU A 40 -9.74 -3.50 2.86
N GLU A 41 -10.69 -3.06 3.68
CA GLU A 41 -12.08 -2.77 3.24
C GLU A 41 -12.14 -1.64 2.21
N ALA A 42 -11.22 -0.66 2.29
CA ALA A 42 -11.12 0.42 1.31
C ALA A 42 -10.38 0.00 0.03
N ALA A 43 -9.72 -1.17 0.02
CA ALA A 43 -9.08 -1.67 -1.19
C ALA A 43 -10.17 -2.07 -2.21
N PRO A 44 -10.02 -1.69 -3.48
CA PRO A 44 -10.98 -2.10 -4.49
C PRO A 44 -10.92 -3.61 -4.69
N ASP A 45 -12.04 -4.30 -4.55
CA ASP A 45 -12.17 -5.70 -4.97
C ASP A 45 -11.76 -5.83 -6.44
N PHE A 46 -10.89 -6.78 -6.74
CA PHE A 46 -10.47 -7.08 -8.11
C PHE A 46 -10.38 -8.59 -8.32
N THR A 47 -11.18 -9.13 -9.24
CA THR A 47 -11.00 -10.52 -9.67
C THR A 47 -9.77 -10.63 -10.58
N THR A 48 -9.59 -9.67 -11.48
CA THR A 48 -8.41 -9.61 -12.34
C THR A 48 -8.02 -8.17 -12.62
N GLN A 49 -6.73 -7.88 -12.55
CA GLN A 49 -6.18 -6.56 -12.82
C GLN A 49 -5.08 -6.66 -13.85
N LYS A 50 -5.06 -5.71 -14.78
CA LYS A 50 -3.98 -5.51 -15.75
C LYS A 50 -3.45 -4.10 -15.62
N THR A 51 -2.14 -3.98 -15.47
CA THR A 51 -1.49 -2.70 -15.27
C THR A 51 -0.24 -2.57 -16.14
N ILE A 52 -0.09 -1.43 -16.80
CA ILE A 52 1.15 -1.07 -17.52
C ILE A 52 1.81 0.06 -16.74
N SER A 53 3.08 -0.14 -16.39
CA SER A 53 3.83 0.77 -15.53
C SER A 53 5.24 1.01 -16.05
N GLU A 54 5.79 2.15 -15.65
CA GLU A 54 7.18 2.51 -15.83
C GLU A 54 7.90 2.39 -14.47
N MET A 55 8.94 1.58 -14.43
CA MET A 55 9.82 1.38 -13.29
C MET A 55 11.09 2.19 -13.53
N ILE A 56 11.38 3.12 -12.62
CA ILE A 56 12.59 3.95 -12.64
C ILE A 56 13.45 3.49 -11.47
N LEU A 57 14.62 2.97 -11.77
CA LEU A 57 15.65 2.68 -10.78
C LEU A 57 16.59 3.86 -10.67
N ILE A 58 16.82 4.31 -9.45
CA ILE A 58 17.74 5.41 -9.16
C ILE A 58 18.86 4.84 -8.29
N ASP A 59 20.10 4.96 -8.77
CA ASP A 59 21.28 4.54 -8.01
C ASP A 59 21.71 5.58 -6.96
N GLU A 60 22.77 5.26 -6.20
CA GLU A 60 23.30 6.17 -5.17
C GLU A 60 23.90 7.46 -5.75
N GLU A 61 24.26 7.47 -7.04
CA GLU A 61 24.82 8.62 -7.76
C GLU A 61 23.75 9.48 -8.45
N GLY A 62 22.49 9.00 -8.47
CA GLY A 62 21.35 9.68 -9.09
C GLY A 62 21.12 9.32 -10.56
N ASN A 63 21.79 8.28 -11.09
CA ASN A 63 21.53 7.82 -12.46
C ASN A 63 20.19 7.07 -12.52
N GLU A 64 19.42 7.33 -13.58
CA GLU A 64 18.11 6.72 -13.78
C GLU A 64 18.16 5.61 -14.85
N GLU A 65 17.68 4.41 -14.49
CA GLU A 65 17.34 3.36 -15.45
C GLU A 65 15.83 3.18 -15.55
N VAL A 66 15.28 3.38 -16.74
CA VAL A 66 13.84 3.27 -16.98
C VAL A 66 13.51 1.92 -17.63
N ARG A 67 12.54 1.20 -17.05
CA ARG A 67 12.02 -0.08 -17.51
C ARG A 67 10.51 0.01 -17.67
N GLU A 68 9.98 -0.57 -18.73
CA GLU A 68 8.54 -0.69 -18.93
C GLU A 68 8.10 -2.10 -18.56
N ILE A 69 7.07 -2.21 -17.73
CA ILE A 69 6.52 -3.49 -17.27
C ILE A 69 5.03 -3.58 -17.53
N ILE A 70 4.57 -4.81 -17.73
CA ILE A 70 3.16 -5.16 -17.67
C ILE A 70 2.95 -6.14 -16.53
N MET A 71 1.93 -5.87 -15.72
CA MET A 71 1.53 -6.66 -14.57
C MET A 71 0.12 -7.20 -14.77
N PHE A 72 -0.08 -8.45 -14.41
CA PHE A 72 -1.38 -9.09 -14.31
C PHE A 72 -1.52 -9.63 -12.90
N SER A 73 -2.59 -9.26 -12.21
CA SER A 73 -2.91 -9.77 -10.88
C SER A 73 -4.25 -10.48 -10.95
N GLN A 74 -4.37 -11.59 -10.24
CA GLN A 74 -5.60 -12.36 -10.14
C GLN A 74 -5.76 -12.81 -8.70
N GLU A 75 -6.96 -12.62 -8.16
CA GLU A 75 -7.36 -13.17 -6.87
C GLU A 75 -7.80 -14.63 -7.07
N GLY A 76 -7.23 -15.53 -6.27
CA GLY A 76 -7.57 -16.95 -6.25
C GLY A 76 -8.77 -17.24 -5.35
N GLU A 77 -9.27 -18.48 -5.40
CA GLU A 77 -10.43 -18.90 -4.60
C GLU A 77 -10.19 -18.87 -3.08
N ASP A 78 -8.93 -18.96 -2.65
CA ASP A 78 -8.51 -18.94 -1.24
C ASP A 78 -8.13 -17.52 -0.75
N GLU A 79 -8.63 -16.45 -1.39
CA GLU A 79 -8.25 -15.03 -1.15
C GLU A 79 -6.76 -14.73 -1.42
N LYS A 80 -6.00 -15.73 -1.92
CA LYS A 80 -4.59 -15.56 -2.26
C LYS A 80 -4.42 -14.95 -3.64
N SER A 81 -3.51 -13.99 -3.74
CA SER A 81 -3.25 -13.32 -5.02
C SER A 81 -2.11 -13.99 -5.80
N SER A 82 -2.29 -14.11 -7.11
CA SER A 82 -1.25 -14.50 -8.05
C SER A 82 -0.94 -13.33 -8.97
N THR A 83 0.36 -13.01 -9.12
CA THR A 83 0.82 -11.85 -9.91
C THR A 83 1.87 -12.27 -10.93
N LEU A 84 1.67 -11.89 -12.19
CA LEU A 84 2.63 -12.02 -13.28
C LEU A 84 3.17 -10.65 -13.67
N VAL A 85 4.48 -10.47 -13.60
CA VAL A 85 5.18 -9.26 -14.05
C VAL A 85 6.06 -9.60 -15.25
N ARG A 86 5.90 -8.89 -16.36
CA ARG A 86 6.74 -9.04 -17.56
C ARG A 86 7.36 -7.73 -17.97
N PHE A 87 8.66 -7.75 -18.24
CA PHE A 87 9.41 -6.61 -18.75
C PHE A 87 9.18 -6.45 -20.26
N LEU A 88 8.73 -5.27 -20.69
CA LEU A 88 8.48 -4.90 -22.08
C LEU A 88 9.67 -4.16 -22.70
N SER A 89 10.36 -3.35 -21.89
CA SER A 89 11.48 -2.49 -22.29
C SER A 89 12.42 -2.26 -21.10
N PRO A 90 13.73 -2.00 -21.29
CA PRO A 90 14.50 -1.99 -22.55
C PRO A 90 14.82 -3.39 -23.09
N LYS A 91 15.45 -3.46 -24.27
CA LYS A 91 15.80 -4.73 -24.94
C LYS A 91 16.63 -5.68 -24.08
N SER A 92 17.45 -5.17 -23.15
CA SER A 92 18.28 -5.97 -22.24
C SER A 92 17.47 -6.85 -21.28
N VAL A 93 16.28 -6.40 -20.88
CA VAL A 93 15.39 -7.13 -19.95
C VAL A 93 14.08 -7.58 -20.60
N LYS A 94 13.86 -7.23 -21.86
CA LYS A 94 12.62 -7.53 -22.59
C LYS A 94 12.30 -9.03 -22.57
N GLY A 95 11.11 -9.36 -22.11
CA GLY A 95 10.58 -10.72 -22.02
C GLY A 95 10.93 -11.46 -20.74
N VAL A 96 11.80 -10.93 -19.88
CA VAL A 96 11.96 -11.45 -18.52
C VAL A 96 10.60 -11.39 -17.84
N THR A 97 10.20 -12.50 -17.22
CA THR A 97 8.89 -12.62 -16.58
C THR A 97 9.06 -13.21 -15.19
N LEU A 98 8.50 -12.54 -14.20
CA LEU A 98 8.35 -13.03 -12.84
C LEU A 98 6.90 -13.50 -12.65
N LEU A 99 6.72 -14.67 -12.06
CA LEU A 99 5.41 -15.18 -11.65
C LEU A 99 5.47 -15.40 -10.15
N ASN A 100 4.60 -14.71 -9.43
CA ASN A 100 4.31 -14.94 -8.02
C ASN A 100 2.97 -15.67 -7.92
N ILE A 101 2.93 -16.77 -7.18
CA ILE A 101 1.74 -17.60 -6.97
C ILE A 101 1.49 -17.69 -5.49
N ASP A 102 0.22 -17.60 -5.10
CA ASP A 102 -0.28 -17.75 -3.73
C ASP A 102 0.49 -16.83 -2.75
N ASP A 103 0.47 -15.52 -2.99
CA ASP A 103 1.10 -14.47 -2.18
C ASP A 103 2.60 -14.61 -1.90
N GLY A 104 3.32 -15.45 -2.62
CA GLY A 104 4.76 -15.63 -2.40
C GLY A 104 5.21 -17.08 -2.27
N GLU A 105 4.28 -18.03 -2.05
CA GLU A 105 4.63 -19.43 -1.81
C GLU A 105 5.50 -20.04 -2.92
N LYS A 106 5.23 -19.63 -4.17
CA LYS A 106 6.00 -20.07 -5.33
C LYS A 106 6.30 -18.88 -6.24
N ILE A 107 7.58 -18.55 -6.33
CA ILE A 107 8.08 -17.56 -7.28
C ILE A 107 8.86 -18.25 -8.39
N TYR A 108 8.50 -17.95 -9.63
CA TYR A 108 9.21 -18.37 -10.82
C TYR A 108 9.77 -17.17 -11.57
N LEU A 109 11.00 -17.32 -12.05
CA LEU A 109 11.64 -16.39 -12.96
C LEU A 109 11.87 -17.07 -14.31
N TYR A 110 11.28 -16.51 -15.34
CA TYR A 110 11.52 -16.86 -16.72
C TYR A 110 12.46 -15.84 -17.36
N MET A 111 13.53 -16.35 -17.97
CA MET A 111 14.50 -15.55 -18.71
C MET A 111 14.53 -16.04 -20.17
N PRO A 112 14.19 -15.18 -21.15
CA PRO A 112 14.16 -15.54 -22.57
C PRO A 112 15.48 -16.13 -23.08
N ALA A 113 16.62 -15.64 -22.56
CA ALA A 113 17.95 -16.11 -22.94
C ALA A 113 18.17 -17.60 -22.69
N TYR A 114 17.50 -18.18 -21.68
CA TYR A 114 17.66 -19.59 -21.31
C TYR A 114 16.45 -20.45 -21.71
N GLY A 115 15.35 -19.84 -22.17
CA GLY A 115 14.12 -20.52 -22.59
C GLY A 115 13.46 -21.39 -21.51
N LYS A 116 13.81 -21.20 -20.23
CA LYS A 116 13.31 -22.03 -19.11
C LYS A 116 12.97 -21.15 -17.91
N ALA A 117 11.88 -21.51 -17.22
CA ALA A 117 11.54 -20.93 -15.92
C ALA A 117 12.34 -21.61 -14.80
N ARG A 118 12.77 -20.83 -13.81
CA ARG A 118 13.47 -21.31 -12.61
C ARG A 118 12.72 -20.84 -11.36
N ARG A 119 12.53 -21.73 -10.39
CA ARG A 119 11.96 -21.37 -9.08
C ARG A 119 13.00 -20.58 -8.28
N ILE A 120 12.58 -19.48 -7.66
CA ILE A 120 13.40 -18.68 -6.75
C ILE A 120 12.97 -18.99 -5.32
N ALA A 121 13.94 -19.18 -4.41
CA ALA A 121 13.67 -19.33 -2.98
C ALA A 121 13.41 -17.96 -2.34
N GLU A 122 12.50 -17.94 -1.38
CA GLU A 122 11.97 -16.73 -0.76
C GLU A 122 13.01 -15.85 -0.05
N THR A 123 14.11 -16.46 0.39
CA THR A 123 15.13 -15.90 1.31
C THR A 123 16.08 -14.86 0.68
N LYS A 124 16.00 -14.56 -0.63
CA LYS A 124 16.94 -13.65 -1.33
C LYS A 124 16.29 -12.36 -1.84
N ARG A 125 15.56 -11.65 -0.99
CA ARG A 125 14.97 -10.33 -1.33
C ARG A 125 15.68 -9.21 -0.57
N GLU A 126 16.92 -8.91 -0.94
CA GLU A 126 17.60 -7.69 -0.50
C GLU A 126 17.69 -6.73 -1.70
N PHE A 127 16.85 -5.68 -1.69
CA PHE A 127 16.86 -4.64 -2.71
C PHE A 127 17.67 -3.45 -2.18
N ARG A 128 18.89 -3.27 -2.70
CA ARG A 128 19.77 -2.13 -2.36
C ARG A 128 19.50 -0.86 -3.19
N SER A 129 18.45 -0.85 -4.02
CA SER A 129 18.13 0.25 -4.93
C SER A 129 16.79 0.87 -4.58
N PHE A 130 16.70 2.21 -4.67
CA PHE A 130 15.41 2.90 -4.60
C PHE A 130 14.64 2.68 -5.91
N ILE A 131 13.38 2.25 -5.80
CA ILE A 131 12.53 1.90 -6.95
C ILE A 131 11.32 2.83 -6.96
N VAL A 132 11.15 3.58 -8.05
CA VAL A 132 9.95 4.39 -8.29
C VAL A 132 9.12 3.72 -9.38
N ILE A 133 7.83 3.47 -9.11
CA ILE A 133 6.89 2.91 -10.10
C ILE A 133 5.85 3.96 -10.44
N ARG A 134 5.76 4.32 -11.72
CA ARG A 134 4.72 5.20 -12.28
C ARG A 134 3.73 4.37 -13.08
N TYR A 135 2.48 4.38 -12.66
CA TYR A 135 1.38 3.72 -13.37
C TYR A 135 1.03 4.51 -14.63
N LYS A 136 1.11 3.87 -15.81
CA LYS A 136 0.68 4.49 -17.08
C LYS A 136 -0.79 4.25 -17.33
N ASN A 137 -1.23 3.00 -17.20
CA ASN A 137 -2.62 2.59 -17.37
C ASN A 137 -2.95 1.48 -16.37
N ASN A 138 -4.09 1.61 -15.69
CA ASN A 138 -4.63 0.56 -14.83
C ASN A 138 -6.01 0.16 -15.33
N CYS A 139 -6.21 -1.13 -15.61
CA CYS A 139 -7.50 -1.70 -16.01
C CYS A 139 -7.85 -2.80 -15.01
N ILE A 140 -8.91 -2.57 -14.25
CA ILE A 140 -9.52 -3.58 -13.38
C ILE A 140 -10.62 -4.24 -14.22
N ILE A 141 -10.62 -5.58 -14.29
CA ILE A 141 -11.54 -6.39 -15.10
C ILE A 141 -12.44 -7.18 -14.16
#